data_AF-A0A4Q2UIK0-F1
#
_entry.id   AF-A0A4Q2UIK0-F1
#
_cell.length_a   1.000
_cell.length_b   1.000
_cell.length_c   1.000
_cell.angle_alpha   90.00
_cell.angle_beta   90.00
_cell.angle_gamma   90.00
#
_symmetry.space_group_name_H-M   'P 1'
#
loop_
_entity.id
_entity.type
_entity.pdbx_description
1 polymer ?
#
loop_
_entity_poly.entity_id
_entity_poly.type
_entity_poly.pdbx_seq_one_letter_code
_entity_poly.pdbx_strand_id
1 'polypeptide(L)'
;MKLFTTNKHIRFGWGGLLMAVVLGWAAIGCEEQDLDRTFAGPYFVRFTDTTLTFRESYNQIVPIRVHNVGPVLTEAIRINYTVSGTAREGRDYAIQGEKGIVVIPANKSFGQINIRLINNANNILESQSLTFTLTGVSPASLRVGLAPSGALGRSMRFTINDDCLFGGTYTGTSRVGNQNFTYQNIDISSTDCKQYILSNWNIGIPFFNFDAIKPTLRFVDNGDNTITVPAQTNAELGSTDTLRGNGAWNPRDRRITLNLQFKLRLTNNRDTTLSYTQTYTPQ
;
A
#
# COMPACT_ATOMS: atom_id res chain seq x y z
N MET A 1 84.17 17.23 21.71
CA MET A 1 84.11 17.87 20.37
C MET A 1 84.48 16.82 19.34
N LYS A 2 83.71 16.73 18.24
CA LYS A 2 83.92 15.89 17.04
C LYS A 2 83.61 14.40 17.24
N LEU A 3 82.60 13.84 16.56
CA LEU A 3 82.42 13.58 15.11
C LEU A 3 83.39 12.57 14.50
N PHE A 4 82.73 11.61 13.85
CA PHE A 4 83.12 10.71 12.77
C PHE A 4 83.71 9.32 13.06
N THR A 5 83.02 8.40 12.40
CA THR A 5 83.10 6.95 12.26
C THR A 5 84.26 6.47 11.41
N THR A 6 84.61 5.18 11.58
CA THR A 6 85.13 4.14 10.66
C THR A 6 86.16 3.29 11.41
N ASN A 7 86.42 1.99 11.20
CA ASN A 7 86.00 0.93 10.29
C ASN A 7 86.37 -0.38 11.05
N LYS A 8 85.47 -1.35 11.24
CA LYS A 8 85.25 -2.56 10.41
C LYS A 8 86.38 -3.61 10.45
N HIS A 9 86.05 -4.78 11.02
CA HIS A 9 86.24 -6.17 10.53
C HIS A 9 86.59 -7.16 11.67
N ILE A 10 85.61 -7.92 12.17
CA ILE A 10 85.29 -9.34 11.84
C ILE A 10 86.41 -10.32 12.22
N ARG A 11 86.09 -11.28 13.12
CA ARG A 11 86.38 -12.71 12.89
C ARG A 11 85.55 -13.63 13.81
N PHE A 12 84.90 -14.58 13.14
CA PHE A 12 84.08 -15.69 13.64
C PHE A 12 84.89 -16.67 14.48
N GLY A 13 84.29 -17.17 15.56
CA GLY A 13 84.73 -18.37 16.28
C GLY A 13 83.52 -19.28 16.51
N TRP A 14 83.61 -20.49 15.97
CA TRP A 14 82.58 -21.53 15.96
C TRP A 14 82.42 -22.18 17.34
N GLY A 15 81.17 -22.36 17.79
CA GLY A 15 80.87 -23.14 18.99
C GLY A 15 79.47 -22.85 19.54
N GLY A 16 78.43 -23.45 18.96
CA GLY A 16 77.07 -23.29 19.44
C GLY A 16 76.00 -23.81 18.49
N LEU A 17 76.12 -25.08 18.10
CA LEU A 17 75.12 -25.79 17.31
C LEU A 17 74.04 -26.34 18.25
N LEU A 18 72.95 -25.60 18.40
CA LEU A 18 71.61 -26.09 18.80
C LEU A 18 70.55 -25.01 18.53
N MET A 19 70.48 -24.57 17.27
CA MET A 19 69.37 -23.78 16.73
C MET A 19 68.61 -24.68 15.75
N ALA A 20 67.68 -25.46 16.28
CA ALA A 20 66.67 -26.16 15.51
C ALA A 20 65.30 -25.74 16.06
N VAL A 21 64.75 -24.71 15.43
CA VAL A 21 63.34 -24.54 15.09
C VAL A 21 62.37 -25.38 15.95
N VAL A 22 61.89 -24.78 17.03
CA VAL A 22 60.58 -25.12 17.58
C VAL A 22 59.83 -23.82 17.82
N LEU A 23 58.99 -23.52 16.82
CA LEU A 23 57.70 -22.86 16.96
C LEU A 23 57.72 -21.46 17.57
N GLY A 24 57.93 -20.49 16.68
CA GLY A 24 57.45 -19.14 16.89
C GLY A 24 55.93 -19.14 17.04
N TRP A 25 55.46 -19.12 18.29
CA TRP A 25 54.17 -18.55 18.66
C TRP A 25 54.47 -17.27 19.43
N ALA A 26 54.99 -16.27 18.73
CA ALA A 26 54.88 -14.91 19.20
C ALA A 26 53.39 -14.59 19.13
N ALA A 27 52.75 -14.53 20.29
CA ALA A 27 51.39 -14.07 20.46
C ALA A 27 51.31 -12.63 19.96
N ILE A 28 51.03 -12.47 18.67
CA ILE A 28 50.38 -11.28 18.15
C ILE A 28 48.95 -11.43 18.66
N GLY A 29 48.71 -11.00 19.90
CA GLY A 29 47.35 -10.73 20.31
C GLY A 29 46.81 -9.69 19.34
N CYS A 30 45.86 -10.09 18.48
CA CYS A 30 44.91 -9.14 17.97
C CYS A 30 44.25 -8.53 19.21
N GLU A 31 44.64 -7.32 19.56
CA GLU A 31 43.78 -6.47 20.37
C GLU A 31 42.52 -6.31 19.52
N GLU A 32 41.50 -7.12 19.83
CA GLU A 32 40.17 -6.84 19.32
C GLU A 32 39.84 -5.45 19.86
N GLN A 33 39.91 -4.45 18.99
CA GLN A 33 39.29 -3.18 19.28
C GLN A 33 37.80 -3.48 19.42
N ASP A 34 37.38 -3.69 20.66
CA ASP A 34 36.00 -3.77 21.09
C ASP A 34 35.39 -2.37 20.89
N LEU A 35 35.16 -2.05 19.62
CA LEU A 35 34.35 -0.92 19.22
C LEU A 35 32.91 -1.34 19.50
N ASP A 36 32.52 -1.22 20.77
CA ASP A 36 31.13 -1.22 21.19
C ASP A 36 30.45 -0.02 20.53
N ARG A 37 30.04 -0.22 19.27
CA ARG A 37 29.25 0.72 18.46
C ARG A 37 27.78 0.62 18.85
N THR A 38 27.48 0.43 20.13
CA THR A 38 26.10 0.58 20.62
C THR A 38 25.71 2.04 20.45
N PHE A 39 24.85 2.29 19.46
CA PHE A 39 24.24 3.60 19.25
C PHE A 39 23.42 3.96 20.50
N ALA A 40 23.98 4.82 21.35
CA ALA A 40 23.39 5.22 22.62
C ALA A 40 22.30 6.30 22.47
N GLY A 41 21.97 6.69 21.24
CA GLY A 41 20.91 7.64 20.92
C GLY A 41 21.38 8.99 20.37
N PRO A 42 20.45 9.96 20.24
CA PRO A 42 19.07 9.87 20.71
C PRO A 42 18.25 8.88 19.88
N TYR A 43 17.47 8.03 20.56
CA TYR A 43 16.42 7.24 19.92
C TYR A 43 15.29 8.17 19.46
N PHE A 44 14.53 7.77 18.45
CA PHE A 44 13.57 8.67 17.84
C PHE A 44 12.30 7.98 17.38
N VAL A 45 11.24 8.76 17.24
CA VAL A 45 9.98 8.33 16.62
C VAL A 45 9.88 8.91 15.21
N ARG A 46 9.31 8.14 14.28
CA ARG A 46 9.13 8.56 12.89
C ARG A 46 7.92 7.93 12.22
N PHE A 47 7.41 8.59 11.18
CA PHE A 47 6.67 7.90 10.13
C PHE A 47 7.60 6.95 9.39
N THR A 48 7.10 5.75 9.06
CA THR A 48 7.83 4.82 8.19
C THR A 48 7.72 5.26 6.74
N ASP A 49 6.48 5.49 6.32
CA ASP A 49 6.15 5.95 4.98
C ASP A 49 6.32 7.46 4.88
N THR A 50 6.90 7.92 3.78
CA THR A 50 6.96 9.35 3.45
C THR A 50 5.71 9.79 2.69
N THR A 51 5.10 8.86 1.95
CA THR A 51 3.90 9.11 1.15
C THR A 51 2.96 7.92 1.19
N LEU A 52 1.66 8.18 1.30
CA LEU A 52 0.60 7.20 1.08
C LEU A 52 -0.42 7.78 0.09
N THR A 53 -0.99 6.93 -0.75
CA THR A 53 -2.02 7.34 -1.71
C THR A 53 -3.11 6.30 -1.77
N PHE A 54 -4.35 6.71 -1.57
CA PHE A 54 -5.53 5.86 -1.60
C PHE A 54 -6.63 6.57 -2.39
N ARG A 55 -7.44 5.81 -3.13
CA ARG A 55 -8.69 6.34 -3.71
C ARG A 55 -9.67 6.66 -2.60
N GLU A 56 -10.45 7.73 -2.71
CA GLU A 56 -11.51 8.05 -1.74
C GLU A 56 -12.55 6.94 -1.61
N SER A 57 -12.73 6.12 -2.66
CA SER A 57 -13.58 4.93 -2.68
C SER A 57 -13.07 3.77 -1.82
N TYR A 58 -11.85 3.87 -1.27
CA TYR A 58 -11.34 2.89 -0.32
C TYR A 58 -12.10 2.98 1.00
N ASN A 59 -12.84 1.92 1.30
CA ASN A 59 -13.84 1.83 2.37
C ASN A 59 -13.29 1.34 3.72
N GLN A 60 -12.07 0.81 3.77
CA GLN A 60 -11.46 0.30 5.00
C GLN A 60 -10.68 1.41 5.73
N ILE A 61 -10.38 1.16 7.00
CA ILE A 61 -9.49 2.04 7.77
C ILE A 61 -8.07 1.95 7.22
N VAL A 62 -7.48 3.11 6.95
CA VAL A 62 -6.08 3.24 6.56
C VAL A 62 -5.22 3.53 7.80
N PRO A 63 -4.36 2.61 8.24
CA PRO A 63 -3.50 2.82 9.40
C PRO A 63 -2.19 3.49 9.00
N ILE A 64 -1.99 4.75 9.42
CA ILE A 64 -0.69 5.41 9.32
C ILE A 64 0.16 5.02 10.53
N ARG A 65 1.30 4.37 10.30
CA ARG A 65 2.16 3.90 11.40
C ARG A 65 3.23 4.92 11.78
N VAL A 66 3.36 5.14 13.09
CA VAL A 66 4.48 5.85 13.70
C VAL A 66 5.29 4.85 14.51
N HIS A 67 6.58 4.74 14.22
CA HIS A 67 7.47 3.74 14.81
C HIS A 67 8.40 4.36 15.84
N ASN A 68 8.65 3.62 16.90
CA ASN A 68 9.79 3.82 17.79
C ASN A 68 11.03 3.20 17.15
N VAL A 69 12.06 4.01 16.93
CA VAL A 69 13.38 3.59 16.45
C VAL A 69 14.35 3.67 17.62
N GLY A 70 14.27 2.63 18.43
CA GLY A 70 15.04 2.45 19.66
C GLY A 70 14.58 1.17 20.37
N PRO A 71 15.10 0.90 21.57
CA PRO A 71 14.62 -0.18 22.43
C PRO A 71 13.12 -0.05 22.67
N VAL A 72 12.42 -1.19 22.72
CA VAL A 72 11.02 -1.22 23.14
C VAL A 72 10.94 -0.80 24.60
N LEU A 73 10.13 0.21 24.88
CA LEU A 73 9.96 0.74 26.24
C LEU A 73 8.87 -0.01 26.98
N THR A 74 9.03 -0.11 28.30
CA THR A 74 8.02 -0.68 29.21
C THR A 74 6.92 0.32 29.57
N GLU A 75 7.09 1.59 29.20
CA GLU A 75 6.08 2.64 29.28
C GLU A 75 5.53 3.02 27.91
N ALA A 76 4.38 3.68 27.87
CA ALA A 76 3.78 4.14 26.62
C ALA A 76 4.50 5.40 26.09
N ILE A 77 4.65 5.49 24.77
CA ILE A 77 5.22 6.66 24.10
C ILE A 77 4.07 7.50 23.55
N ARG A 78 3.96 8.76 23.99
CA ARG A 78 2.93 9.70 23.53
C ARG A 78 3.56 10.69 22.57
N ILE A 79 3.00 10.79 21.37
CA ILE A 79 3.58 11.55 20.25
C ILE A 79 2.52 12.53 19.76
N ASN A 80 2.87 13.81 19.75
CA ASN A 80 1.99 14.86 19.24
C ASN A 80 2.21 15.02 17.74
N TYR A 81 1.13 15.25 16.99
CA TYR A 81 1.16 15.54 15.58
C TYR A 81 0.16 16.63 15.19
N THR A 82 0.39 17.24 14.03
CA THR A 82 -0.53 18.18 13.38
C THR A 82 -0.89 17.66 11.99
N VAL A 83 -2.04 18.10 11.48
CA VAL A 83 -2.53 17.77 10.14
C VAL A 83 -2.80 19.08 9.41
N SER A 84 -2.28 19.18 8.19
CA SER A 84 -2.49 20.33 7.28
C SER A 84 -2.76 19.81 5.87
N GLY A 85 -3.15 20.67 4.94
CA GLY A 85 -3.36 20.29 3.55
C GLY A 85 -4.65 20.86 2.96
N THR A 86 -5.08 20.29 1.85
CA THR A 86 -6.29 20.72 1.12
C THR A 86 -7.52 19.91 1.49
N ALA A 87 -7.34 18.65 1.93
CA ALA A 87 -8.43 17.80 2.39
C ALA A 87 -9.02 18.29 3.71
N ARG A 88 -10.34 18.19 3.85
CA ARG A 88 -11.14 18.70 4.96
C ARG A 88 -11.70 17.54 5.79
N GLU A 89 -11.44 17.57 7.08
CA GLU A 89 -11.98 16.58 8.00
C GLU A 89 -13.51 16.67 8.07
N GLY A 90 -14.19 15.52 8.07
CA GLY A 90 -15.65 15.40 8.02
C GLY A 90 -16.23 15.51 6.61
N ARG A 91 -15.44 15.90 5.60
CA ARG A 91 -15.84 15.89 4.18
C ARG A 91 -15.08 14.87 3.35
N ASP A 92 -13.77 14.83 3.50
CA ASP A 92 -12.89 13.97 2.68
C ASP A 92 -12.32 12.81 3.51
N TYR A 93 -12.16 13.01 4.83
CA TYR A 93 -11.67 11.99 5.74
C TYR A 93 -12.17 12.19 7.18
N ALA A 94 -12.00 11.17 8.02
CA ALA A 94 -12.20 11.24 9.46
C ALA A 94 -11.08 10.50 10.20
N ILE A 95 -10.45 11.16 11.18
CA ILE A 95 -9.51 10.51 12.10
C ILE A 95 -10.30 9.73 13.15
N GLN A 96 -9.97 8.46 13.32
CA GLN A 96 -10.54 7.60 14.34
C GLN A 96 -9.69 7.66 15.61
N GLY A 97 -10.30 8.03 16.74
CA GLY A 97 -9.63 8.12 18.05
C GLY A 97 -9.21 9.53 18.44
N GLU A 98 -8.17 9.64 19.28
CA GLU A 98 -7.66 10.91 19.79
C GLU A 98 -6.95 11.71 18.67
N LYS A 99 -7.38 12.94 18.45
CA LYS A 99 -6.81 13.80 17.40
C LYS A 99 -5.53 14.47 17.88
N GLY A 100 -4.55 14.58 16.98
CA GLY A 100 -3.28 15.24 17.25
C GLY A 100 -2.33 14.45 18.17
N ILE A 101 -2.72 13.25 18.60
CA ILE A 101 -1.90 12.40 19.46
C ILE A 101 -1.94 10.95 18.96
N VAL A 102 -0.77 10.35 18.83
CA VAL A 102 -0.62 8.91 18.59
C VAL A 102 0.16 8.30 19.74
N VAL A 103 -0.33 7.16 20.22
CA VAL A 103 0.28 6.43 21.33
C VAL A 103 0.88 5.14 20.79
N ILE A 104 2.15 4.90 21.12
CA ILE A 104 2.75 3.58 21.06
C ILE A 104 2.54 2.96 22.43
N PRO A 105 1.72 1.90 22.56
CA PRO A 105 1.50 1.28 23.86
C PRO A 105 2.79 0.73 24.46
N ALA A 106 2.83 0.57 25.78
CA ALA A 106 3.92 -0.11 26.47
C ALA A 106 4.19 -1.49 25.83
N ASN A 107 5.46 -1.85 25.71
CA ASN A 107 5.92 -3.11 25.11
C ASN A 107 5.54 -3.26 23.62
N LYS A 108 5.32 -2.15 22.90
CA LYS A 108 5.09 -2.12 21.44
C LYS A 108 6.11 -1.21 20.73
N SER A 109 6.33 -1.47 19.44
CA SER A 109 7.27 -0.72 18.61
C SER A 109 6.61 0.31 17.69
N PHE A 110 5.29 0.31 17.59
CA PHE A 110 4.56 1.26 16.75
C PHE A 110 3.17 1.60 17.31
N GLY A 111 2.70 2.77 16.92
CA GLY A 111 1.35 3.27 17.11
C GLY A 111 0.72 3.60 15.76
N GLN A 112 -0.60 3.81 15.75
CA GLN A 112 -1.34 4.05 14.52
C GLN A 112 -2.23 5.28 14.62
N ILE A 113 -2.21 6.10 13.56
CA ILE A 113 -3.24 7.10 13.28
C ILE A 113 -4.18 6.45 12.27
N ASN A 114 -5.41 6.17 12.70
CA ASN A 114 -6.39 5.47 11.89
C ASN A 114 -7.25 6.48 11.12
N ILE A 115 -7.23 6.41 9.79
CA ILE A 115 -7.99 7.31 8.92
C ILE A 115 -9.08 6.52 8.22
N ARG A 116 -10.30 7.05 8.22
CA ARG A 116 -11.38 6.61 7.35
C ARG A 116 -11.55 7.62 6.22
N LEU A 117 -11.52 7.17 4.96
CA LEU A 117 -11.82 8.03 3.82
C LEU A 117 -13.33 8.15 3.64
N ILE A 118 -13.78 9.30 3.17
CA ILE A 118 -15.18 9.57 2.88
C ILE A 118 -15.31 9.64 1.38
N ASN A 119 -15.96 8.66 0.79
CA ASN A 119 -16.27 8.66 -0.64
C ASN A 119 -17.38 9.69 -0.90
N ASN A 120 -17.02 10.84 -1.45
CA ASN A 120 -17.90 11.95 -1.80
C ASN A 120 -17.92 12.25 -3.32
N ALA A 121 -17.44 11.30 -4.13
CA ALA A 121 -17.45 11.28 -5.59
C ALA A 121 -18.66 12.00 -6.22
N ASN A 122 -18.37 12.86 -7.20
CA ASN A 122 -19.36 13.66 -7.92
C ASN A 122 -19.06 13.77 -9.43
N ASN A 123 -18.22 12.88 -9.98
CA ASN A 123 -17.70 12.90 -11.35
C ASN A 123 -16.83 14.12 -11.72
N ILE A 124 -16.36 14.90 -10.74
CA ILE A 124 -15.31 15.89 -10.90
C ILE A 124 -14.07 15.32 -10.21
N LEU A 125 -12.95 15.20 -10.93
CA LEU A 125 -11.73 14.60 -10.39
C LEU A 125 -10.79 15.68 -9.84
N GLU A 126 -10.76 15.85 -8.52
CA GLU A 126 -9.90 16.81 -7.83
C GLU A 126 -9.22 16.18 -6.60
N SER A 127 -8.13 15.44 -6.78
CA SER A 127 -7.42 14.81 -5.64
C SER A 127 -6.96 15.81 -4.58
N GLN A 128 -7.11 15.46 -3.31
CA GLN A 128 -6.70 16.28 -2.18
C GLN A 128 -5.52 15.65 -1.42
N SER A 129 -4.91 16.43 -0.52
CA SER A 129 -3.80 15.93 0.29
C SER A 129 -3.81 16.41 1.72
N LEU A 130 -3.20 15.59 2.57
CA LEU A 130 -2.90 15.87 3.96
C LEU A 130 -1.39 15.74 4.17
N THR A 131 -0.85 16.56 5.06
CA THR A 131 0.50 16.43 5.59
C THR A 131 0.42 16.26 7.09
N PHE A 132 0.79 15.05 7.55
CA PHE A 132 0.95 14.77 8.97
C PHE A 132 2.36 15.17 9.39
N THR A 133 2.48 15.91 10.49
CA THR A 133 3.77 16.35 11.03
C THR A 133 3.84 16.06 12.52
N LEU A 134 4.82 15.26 12.92
CA LEU A 134 5.14 15.03 14.33
C LEU A 134 5.74 16.30 14.94
N THR A 135 5.25 16.72 16.10
CA THR A 135 5.63 17.99 16.75
C THR A 135 6.28 17.80 18.12
N GLY A 136 6.07 16.65 18.77
CA GLY A 136 6.68 16.34 20.05
C GLY A 136 6.54 14.88 20.43
N VAL A 137 7.36 14.43 21.39
CA VAL A 137 7.35 13.07 21.91
C VAL A 137 7.67 13.06 23.40
N SER A 138 7.02 12.16 24.13
CA SER A 138 7.33 11.77 25.52
C SER A 138 7.45 10.25 25.58
N PRO A 139 8.44 9.67 26.30
CA PRO A 139 9.37 10.31 27.24
C PRO A 139 10.50 11.13 26.59
N ALA A 140 11.16 11.98 27.40
CA ALA A 140 12.23 12.89 26.95
C ALA A 140 13.53 12.17 26.52
N SER A 141 13.61 10.85 26.67
CA SER A 141 14.68 10.02 26.10
C SER A 141 14.55 9.87 24.58
N LEU A 142 13.38 10.19 24.01
CA LEU A 142 13.10 10.12 22.58
C LEU A 142 13.16 11.50 21.91
N ARG A 143 13.37 11.51 20.61
CA ARG A 143 13.28 12.69 19.73
C ARG A 143 12.34 12.42 18.56
N VAL A 144 11.89 13.48 17.90
CA VAL A 144 11.10 13.37 16.66
C VAL A 144 12.05 13.37 15.46
N GLY A 145 11.90 12.38 14.58
CA GLY A 145 12.66 12.27 13.35
C GLY A 145 14.15 11.97 13.54
N LEU A 146 14.82 11.66 12.43
CA LEU A 146 16.27 11.43 12.38
C LEU A 146 16.99 12.68 11.84
N ALA A 147 18.27 12.83 12.21
CA ALA A 147 19.18 13.94 11.91
C ALA A 147 18.94 15.22 12.72
N PRO A 148 19.91 16.15 12.81
CA PRO A 148 19.69 17.47 13.40
C PRO A 148 18.50 18.13 12.73
N SER A 149 17.59 18.72 13.52
CA SER A 149 16.24 19.21 13.14
C SER A 149 15.12 18.17 12.91
N GLY A 150 15.44 16.87 12.93
CA GLY A 150 14.45 15.81 12.76
C GLY A 150 13.88 15.71 11.34
N ALA A 151 14.65 16.13 10.32
CA ALA A 151 14.16 16.26 8.95
C ALA A 151 13.60 14.94 8.36
N LEU A 152 14.18 13.80 8.74
CA LEU A 152 13.77 12.50 8.21
C LEU A 152 12.68 11.86 9.07
N GLY A 153 11.55 11.54 8.44
CA GLY A 153 10.45 10.80 9.09
C GLY A 153 9.59 11.62 10.07
N ARG A 154 9.83 12.93 10.19
CA ARG A 154 8.99 13.85 10.96
C ARG A 154 7.64 14.12 10.29
N SER A 155 7.57 14.08 8.97
CA SER A 155 6.34 14.32 8.22
C SER A 155 6.10 13.26 7.16
N MET A 156 4.83 13.06 6.81
CA MET A 156 4.42 12.25 5.68
C MET A 156 3.25 12.90 4.94
N ARG A 157 3.18 12.69 3.62
CA ARG A 157 2.09 13.18 2.77
C ARG A 157 1.10 12.08 2.45
N PHE A 158 -0.16 12.28 2.81
CA PHE A 158 -1.25 11.38 2.46
C PHE A 158 -2.04 12.01 1.31
N THR A 159 -2.21 11.28 0.21
CA THR A 159 -2.99 11.74 -0.93
C THR A 159 -4.30 10.96 -0.98
N ILE A 160 -5.41 11.69 -1.02
CA ILE A 160 -6.72 11.15 -1.31
C ILE A 160 -6.93 11.37 -2.81
N ASN A 161 -6.81 10.30 -3.58
CA ASN A 161 -7.12 10.35 -5.00
C ASN A 161 -8.63 10.37 -5.14
N ASP A 162 -9.13 11.38 -5.84
CA ASP A 162 -10.54 11.47 -6.18
C ASP A 162 -10.93 10.29 -7.07
N ASP A 163 -12.19 9.87 -7.02
CA ASP A 163 -12.71 8.77 -7.81
C ASP A 163 -14.01 9.15 -8.50
N CYS A 164 -14.33 8.41 -9.56
CA CYS A 164 -15.60 8.61 -10.25
C CYS A 164 -16.75 7.97 -9.45
N LEU A 165 -17.99 8.35 -9.77
CA LEU A 165 -19.19 7.98 -9.01
C LEU A 165 -19.36 6.47 -8.82
N PHE A 166 -18.97 5.68 -9.83
CA PHE A 166 -19.03 4.22 -9.80
C PHE A 166 -17.71 3.56 -9.43
N GLY A 167 -16.65 4.34 -9.21
CA GLY A 167 -15.33 3.84 -8.85
C GLY A 167 -15.31 3.17 -7.48
N GLY A 168 -14.49 2.12 -7.36
CA GLY A 168 -14.27 1.43 -6.10
C GLY A 168 -14.37 -0.10 -6.20
N THR A 169 -14.43 -0.74 -5.04
CA THR A 169 -14.47 -2.19 -4.91
C THR A 169 -15.86 -2.67 -4.50
N TYR A 170 -16.33 -3.74 -5.15
CA TYR A 170 -17.68 -4.23 -5.06
C TYR A 170 -17.72 -5.73 -4.74
N THR A 171 -18.82 -6.15 -4.12
CA THR A 171 -19.28 -7.53 -4.10
C THR A 171 -20.34 -7.67 -5.19
N GLY A 172 -20.04 -8.47 -6.20
CA GLY A 172 -20.98 -8.77 -7.27
C GLY A 172 -21.77 -10.05 -6.99
N THR A 173 -23.05 -10.04 -7.36
CA THR A 173 -23.95 -11.19 -7.24
C THR A 173 -24.71 -11.43 -8.53
N SER A 174 -25.02 -12.69 -8.80
CA SER A 174 -25.78 -13.14 -9.98
C SER A 174 -26.65 -14.33 -9.61
N ARG A 175 -27.78 -14.49 -10.27
CA ARG A 175 -28.65 -15.67 -10.13
C ARG A 175 -28.82 -16.35 -11.48
N VAL A 176 -28.52 -17.64 -11.54
CA VAL A 176 -28.72 -18.47 -12.73
C VAL A 176 -29.55 -19.69 -12.35
N GLY A 177 -30.78 -19.74 -12.86
CA GLY A 177 -31.78 -20.70 -12.41
C GLY A 177 -32.05 -20.56 -10.91
N ASN A 178 -31.76 -21.62 -10.15
CA ASN A 178 -31.94 -21.67 -8.71
C ASN A 178 -30.64 -21.44 -7.91
N GLN A 179 -29.52 -21.19 -8.59
CA GLN A 179 -28.23 -20.97 -7.94
C GLN A 179 -27.90 -19.48 -7.87
N ASN A 180 -27.36 -19.07 -6.72
CA ASN A 180 -26.82 -17.73 -6.49
C ASN A 180 -25.30 -17.80 -6.49
N PHE A 181 -24.66 -16.85 -7.15
CA PHE A 181 -23.22 -16.71 -7.24
C PHE A 181 -22.83 -15.37 -6.65
N THR A 182 -21.71 -15.36 -5.91
CA THR A 182 -21.18 -14.16 -5.24
C THR A 182 -19.68 -14.10 -5.44
N TYR A 183 -19.16 -12.93 -5.78
CA TYR A 183 -17.73 -12.69 -5.92
C TYR A 183 -17.36 -11.34 -5.30
N GLN A 184 -16.24 -11.31 -4.59
CA GLN A 184 -15.75 -10.12 -3.88
C GLN A 184 -14.59 -9.47 -4.63
N ASN A 185 -14.27 -8.23 -4.25
CA ASN A 185 -13.11 -7.48 -4.73
C ASN A 185 -13.16 -7.23 -6.25
N ILE A 186 -14.37 -6.96 -6.74
CA ILE A 186 -14.61 -6.53 -8.11
C ILE A 186 -14.31 -5.03 -8.17
N ASP A 187 -13.30 -4.65 -8.94
CA ASP A 187 -12.91 -3.26 -9.12
C ASP A 187 -13.66 -2.64 -10.31
N ILE A 188 -14.25 -1.47 -10.08
CA ILE A 188 -14.71 -0.56 -11.11
C ILE A 188 -13.80 0.66 -11.10
N SER A 189 -13.31 1.05 -12.27
CA SER A 189 -12.47 2.23 -12.44
C SER A 189 -12.84 3.02 -13.69
N SER A 190 -12.56 4.31 -13.66
CA SER A 190 -12.70 5.22 -14.80
C SER A 190 -11.64 6.31 -14.71
N THR A 191 -11.32 6.91 -15.85
CA THR A 191 -10.39 8.05 -15.96
C THR A 191 -11.07 9.33 -16.44
N ASP A 192 -12.29 9.22 -16.98
CA ASP A 192 -13.07 10.31 -17.55
C ASP A 192 -14.46 10.44 -16.90
N CYS A 193 -14.75 9.60 -15.90
CA CYS A 193 -16.03 9.47 -15.20
C CYS A 193 -17.24 9.23 -16.09
N LYS A 194 -17.00 8.80 -17.33
CA LYS A 194 -18.03 8.49 -18.33
C LYS A 194 -17.92 7.06 -18.81
N GLN A 195 -16.71 6.62 -19.12
CA GLN A 195 -16.41 5.25 -19.52
C GLN A 195 -15.75 4.51 -18.35
N TYR A 196 -16.36 3.39 -17.99
CA TYR A 196 -15.93 2.57 -16.86
C TYR A 196 -15.44 1.21 -17.32
N ILE A 197 -14.48 0.68 -16.58
CA ILE A 197 -13.96 -0.67 -16.72
C ILE A 197 -14.33 -1.41 -15.44
N LEU A 198 -15.08 -2.50 -15.60
CA LEU A 198 -15.44 -3.44 -14.55
C LEU A 198 -14.57 -4.70 -14.70
N SER A 199 -13.82 -5.05 -13.67
CA SER A 199 -13.01 -6.27 -13.63
C SER A 199 -13.82 -7.49 -13.14
N ASN A 200 -13.38 -8.71 -13.47
CA ASN A 200 -13.89 -9.96 -12.86
C ASN A 200 -15.43 -10.09 -12.87
N TRP A 201 -16.07 -9.65 -13.96
CA TRP A 201 -17.53 -9.57 -14.08
C TRP A 201 -18.20 -10.91 -14.39
N ASN A 202 -17.44 -12.00 -14.48
CA ASN A 202 -17.88 -13.32 -14.91
C ASN A 202 -18.69 -14.07 -13.81
N ILE A 203 -19.63 -13.41 -13.14
CA ILE A 203 -20.30 -13.98 -11.95
C ILE A 203 -21.38 -14.99 -12.36
N GLY A 204 -21.11 -16.28 -12.15
CA GLY A 204 -22.10 -17.35 -12.30
C GLY A 204 -22.51 -17.67 -13.73
N ILE A 205 -21.66 -17.35 -14.72
CA ILE A 205 -22.00 -17.53 -16.14
C ILE A 205 -21.47 -18.89 -16.64
N PRO A 206 -22.32 -19.88 -16.90
CA PRO A 206 -21.92 -21.30 -17.01
C PRO A 206 -21.04 -21.67 -18.22
N PHE A 207 -20.84 -20.78 -19.18
CA PHE A 207 -20.09 -21.03 -20.42
C PHE A 207 -18.73 -20.30 -20.50
N PHE A 208 -18.33 -19.55 -19.47
CA PHE A 208 -16.93 -19.11 -19.33
C PHE A 208 -16.14 -20.20 -18.58
N ASN A 209 -14.85 -20.40 -18.91
CA ASN A 209 -13.97 -21.34 -18.19
C ASN A 209 -13.10 -20.53 -17.21
N PHE A 210 -13.13 -20.87 -15.92
CA PHE A 210 -13.08 -19.86 -14.84
C PHE A 210 -11.77 -19.66 -14.10
N ASP A 211 -10.75 -20.49 -14.28
CA ASP A 211 -9.70 -20.57 -13.26
C ASP A 211 -8.49 -19.65 -13.48
N ALA A 212 -8.39 -18.90 -14.58
CA ALA A 212 -7.21 -18.05 -14.85
C ALA A 212 -7.47 -16.67 -15.46
N ILE A 213 -8.70 -16.38 -15.93
CA ILE A 213 -8.93 -15.22 -16.80
C ILE A 213 -9.87 -14.23 -16.12
N LYS A 214 -9.41 -12.98 -16.06
CA LYS A 214 -10.07 -11.84 -15.42
C LYS A 214 -10.61 -10.88 -16.49
N PRO A 215 -11.73 -11.22 -17.17
CA PRO A 215 -12.22 -10.38 -18.25
C PRO A 215 -12.66 -9.02 -17.72
N THR A 216 -12.49 -7.99 -18.54
CA THR A 216 -13.00 -6.65 -18.28
C THR A 216 -14.30 -6.42 -19.05
N LEU A 217 -15.24 -5.69 -18.46
CA LEU A 217 -16.45 -5.20 -19.12
C LEU A 217 -16.38 -3.68 -19.19
N ARG A 218 -16.67 -3.11 -20.36
CA ARG A 218 -16.81 -1.66 -20.53
C ARG A 218 -18.26 -1.25 -20.42
N PHE A 219 -18.54 -0.17 -19.70
CA PHE A 219 -19.87 0.43 -19.63
C PHE A 219 -19.78 1.96 -19.53
N VAL A 220 -20.89 2.63 -19.79
CA VAL A 220 -21.00 4.09 -19.88
C VAL A 220 -22.02 4.59 -18.88
N ASP A 221 -21.64 5.62 -18.12
CA ASP A 221 -22.57 6.44 -17.34
C ASP A 221 -23.27 7.43 -18.28
N ASN A 222 -24.60 7.40 -18.29
CA ASN A 222 -25.40 8.31 -19.11
C ASN A 222 -25.70 9.64 -18.39
N GLY A 223 -25.33 9.78 -17.12
CA GLY A 223 -25.54 10.99 -16.32
C GLY A 223 -26.95 11.14 -15.75
N ASP A 224 -27.82 10.15 -15.93
CA ASP A 224 -29.21 10.12 -15.48
C ASP A 224 -29.51 8.88 -14.61
N ASN A 225 -28.47 8.35 -13.95
CA ASN A 225 -28.46 7.07 -13.22
C ASN A 225 -28.68 5.83 -14.09
N THR A 226 -28.78 5.95 -15.41
CA THR A 226 -28.79 4.81 -16.32
C THR A 226 -27.39 4.50 -16.82
N ILE A 227 -27.17 3.22 -17.13
CA ILE A 227 -25.91 2.69 -17.62
C ILE A 227 -26.13 2.04 -18.99
N THR A 228 -25.20 2.27 -19.91
CA THR A 228 -25.15 1.56 -21.19
C THR A 228 -23.93 0.66 -21.25
N VAL A 229 -24.13 -0.62 -21.54
CA VAL A 229 -23.05 -1.56 -21.86
C VAL A 229 -23.02 -1.68 -23.38
N PRO A 230 -22.12 -0.95 -24.06
CA PRO A 230 -22.03 -1.00 -25.52
C PRO A 230 -21.70 -2.41 -25.98
N ALA A 231 -22.08 -2.71 -27.23
CA ALA A 231 -21.70 -3.98 -27.86
C ALA A 231 -20.18 -4.10 -27.89
N GLN A 232 -19.66 -5.17 -27.31
CA GLN A 232 -18.24 -5.43 -27.21
C GLN A 232 -17.96 -6.92 -27.39
N THR A 233 -16.78 -7.21 -27.91
CA THR A 233 -16.20 -8.54 -27.90
C THR A 233 -15.27 -8.66 -26.69
N ASN A 234 -14.94 -9.89 -26.30
CA ASN A 234 -13.85 -10.15 -25.37
C ASN A 234 -13.03 -11.33 -25.92
N ALA A 235 -11.83 -11.55 -25.40
CA ALA A 235 -10.95 -12.62 -25.88
C ALA A 235 -11.53 -14.04 -25.68
N GLU A 236 -12.53 -14.17 -24.82
CA GLU A 236 -13.18 -15.44 -24.44
C GLU A 236 -14.50 -15.69 -25.20
N LEU A 237 -14.95 -14.71 -25.97
CA LEU A 237 -16.11 -14.80 -26.84
C LEU A 237 -15.62 -15.26 -28.22
N GLY A 238 -16.41 -16.08 -28.91
CA GLY A 238 -16.12 -16.46 -30.28
C GLY A 238 -15.99 -15.24 -31.19
N SER A 239 -15.33 -15.37 -32.33
CA SER A 239 -15.06 -14.26 -33.26
C SER A 239 -16.31 -13.54 -33.79
N THR A 240 -17.50 -14.14 -33.64
CA THR A 240 -18.81 -13.57 -34.01
C THR A 240 -19.68 -13.22 -32.81
N ASP A 241 -19.23 -13.51 -31.60
CA ASP A 241 -20.03 -13.39 -30.39
C ASP A 241 -19.92 -11.98 -29.81
N THR A 242 -21.00 -11.48 -29.23
CA THR A 242 -21.04 -10.11 -28.69
C THR A 242 -21.73 -10.07 -27.33
N LEU A 243 -21.28 -9.14 -26.51
CA LEU A 243 -21.87 -8.79 -25.22
C LEU A 243 -22.34 -7.34 -25.27
N ARG A 244 -23.58 -7.10 -24.85
CA ARG A 244 -24.15 -5.75 -24.69
C ARG A 244 -25.09 -5.73 -23.50
N GLY A 245 -25.63 -4.58 -23.15
CA GLY A 245 -26.58 -4.51 -22.05
C GLY A 245 -26.94 -3.10 -21.64
N ASN A 246 -27.69 -3.03 -20.55
CA ASN A 246 -28.02 -1.78 -19.88
C ASN A 246 -27.91 -1.99 -18.38
N GLY A 247 -28.07 -0.90 -17.62
CA GLY A 247 -28.08 -0.98 -16.19
C GLY A 247 -28.61 0.28 -15.53
N ALA A 248 -28.55 0.28 -14.22
CA ALA A 248 -28.88 1.44 -13.41
C ALA A 248 -27.96 1.50 -12.19
N TRP A 249 -27.72 2.72 -11.72
CA TRP A 249 -27.07 3.01 -10.45
C TRP A 249 -28.10 3.58 -9.49
N ASN A 250 -28.08 3.12 -8.24
CA ASN A 250 -28.93 3.65 -7.19
C ASN A 250 -28.13 4.62 -6.30
N PRO A 251 -28.42 5.93 -6.32
CA PRO A 251 -27.68 6.91 -5.53
C PRO A 251 -27.78 6.72 -4.01
N ARG A 252 -28.80 6.02 -3.52
CA ARG A 252 -29.04 5.86 -2.07
C ARG A 252 -28.12 4.85 -1.42
N ASP A 253 -27.93 3.70 -2.07
CA ASP A 253 -27.10 2.59 -1.57
C ASP A 253 -25.88 2.33 -2.46
N ARG A 254 -25.69 3.15 -3.50
CA ARG A 254 -24.61 3.10 -4.48
C ARG A 254 -24.51 1.76 -5.21
N ARG A 255 -25.59 0.96 -5.23
CA ARG A 255 -25.63 -0.31 -5.95
C ARG A 255 -25.73 -0.08 -7.45
N ILE A 256 -25.05 -0.94 -8.20
CA ILE A 256 -25.13 -0.98 -9.66
C ILE A 256 -25.79 -2.29 -10.06
N THR A 257 -26.78 -2.23 -10.95
CA THR A 257 -27.38 -3.42 -11.56
C THR A 257 -27.15 -3.38 -13.06
N LEU A 258 -26.59 -4.45 -13.62
CA LEU A 258 -26.37 -4.62 -15.05
C LEU A 258 -27.21 -5.79 -15.58
N ASN A 259 -27.96 -5.54 -16.65
CA ASN A 259 -28.62 -6.57 -17.44
C ASN A 259 -27.81 -6.79 -18.72
N LEU A 260 -27.10 -7.91 -18.75
CA LEU A 260 -26.17 -8.29 -19.80
C LEU A 260 -26.84 -9.27 -20.76
N GLN A 261 -26.65 -9.05 -22.05
CA GLN A 261 -27.14 -9.88 -23.15
C GLN A 261 -25.96 -10.38 -23.98
N PHE A 262 -25.82 -11.70 -24.03
CA PHE A 262 -24.83 -12.40 -24.83
C PHE A 262 -25.47 -12.90 -26.09
N LYS A 263 -24.85 -12.63 -27.22
CA LYS A 263 -25.18 -13.23 -28.51
C LYS A 263 -24.07 -14.21 -28.86
N LEU A 264 -24.37 -15.50 -28.77
CA LEU A 264 -23.40 -16.60 -28.88
C LEU A 264 -23.75 -17.51 -30.05
N ARG A 265 -22.76 -17.94 -30.82
CA ARG A 265 -22.94 -18.95 -31.88
C ARG A 265 -22.75 -20.37 -31.33
N LEU A 266 -23.78 -20.87 -30.65
CA LEU A 266 -23.81 -22.22 -30.08
C LEU A 266 -24.33 -23.19 -31.15
N THR A 267 -23.43 -23.90 -31.84
CA THR A 267 -23.64 -25.02 -32.81
C THR A 267 -24.85 -24.92 -33.79
N ASN A 268 -24.58 -25.10 -35.10
CA ASN A 268 -25.51 -24.98 -36.24
C ASN A 268 -25.68 -23.57 -36.85
N ASN A 269 -24.70 -22.68 -36.73
CA ASN A 269 -24.71 -21.33 -37.33
C ASN A 269 -25.88 -20.44 -36.92
N ARG A 270 -26.57 -20.74 -35.81
CA ARG A 270 -27.64 -19.90 -35.28
C ARG A 270 -27.15 -19.17 -34.04
N ASP A 271 -27.46 -17.88 -34.00
CA ASP A 271 -27.15 -17.05 -32.85
C ASP A 271 -28.17 -17.32 -31.74
N THR A 272 -27.66 -17.68 -30.56
CA THR A 272 -28.43 -17.82 -29.32
C THR A 272 -28.24 -16.56 -28.48
N THR A 273 -29.33 -16.04 -27.94
CA THR A 273 -29.30 -14.87 -27.06
C THR A 273 -29.56 -15.28 -25.61
N LEU A 274 -28.63 -14.99 -24.71
CA LEU A 274 -28.74 -15.28 -23.28
C LEU A 274 -28.70 -13.97 -22.48
N SER A 275 -29.53 -13.88 -21.44
CA SER A 275 -29.61 -12.69 -20.58
C SER A 275 -29.25 -13.02 -19.14
N TYR A 276 -28.41 -12.18 -18.52
CA TYR A 276 -27.97 -12.31 -17.13
C TYR A 276 -28.05 -10.98 -16.41
N THR A 277 -28.60 -10.98 -15.20
CA THR A 277 -28.62 -9.80 -14.34
C THR A 277 -27.56 -9.96 -13.25
N GLN A 278 -26.70 -8.97 -13.12
CA GLN A 278 -25.69 -8.89 -12.07
C GLN A 278 -25.91 -7.65 -11.22
N THR A 279 -25.70 -7.76 -9.92
CA THR A 279 -25.76 -6.64 -8.98
C THR A 279 -24.44 -6.47 -8.27
N TYR A 280 -23.90 -5.26 -8.25
CA TYR A 280 -22.66 -4.90 -7.58
C TYR A 280 -23.02 -4.01 -6.39
N THR A 281 -22.72 -4.50 -5.19
CA THR A 281 -22.87 -3.76 -3.94
C THR A 281 -21.50 -3.26 -3.50
N PRO A 282 -21.32 -1.96 -3.21
CA PRO A 282 -20.05 -1.44 -2.69
C PRO A 282 -19.62 -2.24 -1.46
N GLN A 283 -18.35 -2.59 -1.40
CA GLN A 283 -17.77 -3.23 -0.22
C GLN A 283 -17.67 -2.22 0.91
#